data_AF-A0A6I1E4G9-F1
#
_entry.id   AF-A0A6I1E4G9-F1
#
_cell.length_a   1.000
_cell.length_b   1.000
_cell.length_c   1.000
_cell.angle_alpha   90.00
_cell.angle_beta   90.00
_cell.angle_gamma   90.00
#
_symmetry.space_group_name_H-M   'P 1'
#
loop_
_entity.id
_entity.type
_entity.pdbx_description
1 polymer ?
#
loop_
_entity_poly.entity_id
_entity_poly.type
_entity_poly.pdbx_seq_one_letter_code
_entity_poly.pdbx_strand_id
1 'polypeptide(L)' 'MSLNPDDLHPLLSYFEECHEGDLLSFAQWLDKAVYMFHYLPMDAFSELERQNTCHVLMELKEAVLKIHGGQW' A
#
# COMPACT_ATOMS: atom_id res chain seq x y z
N MET A 1 -0.32 -18.25 -9.62
CA MET A 1 -0.17 -18.55 -8.19
C MET A 1 -1.38 -17.96 -7.48
N SER A 2 -2.07 -18.73 -6.64
CA SER A 2 -3.08 -18.18 -5.74
C SER A 2 -2.36 -17.64 -4.51
N LEU A 3 -2.59 -16.38 -4.14
CA LEU A 3 -2.17 -15.88 -2.83
C LEU A 3 -2.99 -16.61 -1.77
N ASN A 4 -2.33 -17.12 -0.72
CA ASN A 4 -3.05 -17.61 0.45
C ASN A 4 -3.50 -16.37 1.26
N PRO A 5 -4.75 -16.27 1.72
CA PRO A 5 -5.17 -15.17 2.60
C PRO A 5 -4.23 -14.92 3.79
N ASP A 6 -3.57 -15.96 4.29
CA ASP A 6 -2.56 -15.86 5.35
C ASP A 6 -1.32 -15.02 4.94
N ASP A 7 -0.99 -14.96 3.65
CA ASP A 7 0.13 -14.16 3.12
C ASP A 7 -0.12 -12.65 3.30
N LEU A 8 -1.39 -12.24 3.43
CA LEU A 8 -1.80 -10.85 3.65
C LEU A 8 -1.94 -10.51 5.14
N HIS A 9 -1.80 -11.47 6.04
CA HIS A 9 -1.98 -11.25 7.47
C HIS A 9 -1.12 -10.09 8.03
N PRO A 10 0.15 -9.90 7.62
CA PRO A 10 0.93 -8.76 8.07
C PRO A 10 0.34 -7.41 7.64
N LEU A 11 -0.17 -7.33 6.41
CA LEU A 11 -0.81 -6.12 5.88
C LEU A 11 -2.12 -5.82 6.61
N LEU A 12 -2.94 -6.85 6.86
CA LEU A 12 -4.18 -6.73 7.61
C LEU A 12 -3.93 -6.33 9.06
N SER A 13 -2.89 -6.90 9.70
CA SER A 13 -2.53 -6.54 11.08
C SER A 13 -2.07 -5.08 11.16
N TYR A 14 -1.22 -4.64 10.22
CA TYR A 14 -0.80 -3.25 10.11
C TYR A 14 -1.99 -2.30 9.90
N PHE A 15 -2.93 -2.70 9.03
CA PHE A 15 -4.14 -1.93 8.78
C PHE A 15 -4.97 -1.72 10.06
N GLU A 16 -5.18 -2.77 10.85
CA GLU A 16 -5.93 -2.62 12.11
C GLU A 16 -5.15 -1.85 13.17
N GLU A 17 -3.86 -2.11 13.33
CA GLU A 17 -3.05 -1.49 14.38
C GLU A 17 -2.79 0.01 14.13
N CYS A 18 -2.59 0.41 12.86
CA CYS A 18 -2.18 1.77 12.51
C CYS A 18 -3.31 2.63 11.94
N HIS A 19 -4.38 2.01 11.45
CA HIS A 19 -5.49 2.73 10.81
C HIS A 19 -6.86 2.38 11.40
N GLU A 20 -6.94 1.53 12.43
CA GLU A 20 -8.19 1.14 13.11
C GLU A 20 -9.26 0.60 12.15
N GLY A 21 -8.84 -0.05 11.06
CA GLY A 21 -9.75 -0.54 10.01
C GLY A 21 -10.34 0.55 9.11
N ASP A 22 -9.89 1.80 9.22
CA ASP A 22 -10.37 2.89 8.38
C ASP A 22 -9.65 2.93 7.03
N LEU A 23 -10.37 2.52 5.98
CA LEU A 23 -9.87 2.48 4.60
C LEU A 23 -9.42 3.85 4.09
N LEU A 24 -10.09 4.93 4.52
CA LEU A 24 -9.76 6.28 4.06
C LEU A 24 -8.42 6.77 4.66
N SER A 25 -8.21 6.54 5.95
CA SER A 25 -6.94 6.78 6.66
C SER A 25 -5.80 6.00 6.00
N PHE A 26 -6.02 4.72 5.68
CA PHE A 26 -5.02 3.91 5.00
C PHE A 26 -4.71 4.42 3.58
N ALA A 27 -5.72 4.80 2.80
CA ALA A 27 -5.52 5.40 1.48
C ALA A 27 -4.73 6.71 1.53
N GLN A 28 -4.99 7.57 2.52
CA GLN A 28 -4.23 8.80 2.74
C GLN A 28 -2.79 8.52 3.20
N TRP A 29 -2.57 7.46 3.96
CA TRP A 29 -1.23 7.04 4.35
C TRP A 29 -0.43 6.51 3.16
N LEU A 30 -1.05 5.76 2.23
CA LEU A 30 -0.39 5.27 1.02
C LEU A 30 0.16 6.43 0.17
N ASP A 31 -0.55 7.56 0.08
CA ASP A 31 -0.04 8.77 -0.59
C ASP A 31 1.23 9.30 0.08
N LYS A 32 1.24 9.36 1.41
CA LYS A 32 2.41 9.78 2.19
C LYS A 32 3.56 8.78 2.02
N ALA A 33 3.27 7.48 2.02
CA ALA A 33 4.26 6.43 1.85
C ALA A 33 4.95 6.53 0.48
N VAL A 34 4.19 6.69 -0.60
CA VAL A 34 4.75 6.92 -1.94
C VAL A 34 5.61 8.17 -1.95
N TYR A 35 5.13 9.28 -1.40
CA TYR A 35 5.91 10.52 -1.33
C TYR A 35 7.22 10.34 -0.55
N MET A 36 7.17 9.75 0.64
CA MET A 36 8.36 9.49 1.47
C MET A 36 9.35 8.53 0.80
N PHE A 37 8.85 7.56 0.05
CA PHE A 37 9.68 6.59 -0.67
C PHE A 37 10.59 7.26 -1.73
N HIS A 38 10.16 8.38 -2.31
CA HIS A 38 11.00 9.16 -3.24
C HIS A 38 12.22 9.78 -2.56
N TYR A 39 12.20 9.97 -1.24
CA TYR A 39 13.31 10.56 -0.48
C TYR A 39 14.28 9.53 0.09
N LEU A 40 14.04 8.24 -0.10
CA LEU A 40 14.99 7.21 0.31
C LEU A 40 16.31 7.34 -0.47
N PRO A 41 17.46 6.95 0.10
CA PRO A 41 18.75 6.93 -0.59
C PRO A 41 18.71 6.13 -1.90
N MET A 42 19.37 6.63 -2.95
CA MET A 42 19.35 6.02 -4.29
C MET A 42 19.98 4.62 -4.35
N ASP A 43 20.77 4.25 -3.35
CA ASP A 43 21.42 2.95 -3.19
C ASP A 43 20.61 1.94 -2.37
N ALA A 44 19.51 2.37 -1.73
CA ALA A 44 18.65 1.48 -0.93
C ALA A 44 17.81 0.51 -1.78
N PHE A 45 17.50 0.89 -3.03
CA PHE A 45 16.71 0.12 -3.98
C PHE A 45 17.24 0.36 -5.39
N SER A 46 17.23 -0.68 -6.22
CA SER A 46 17.42 -0.50 -7.67
C SER A 46 16.31 0.34 -8.27
N GLU A 47 16.55 0.90 -9.46
CA GLU A 47 15.54 1.68 -10.19
C GLU A 47 14.26 0.87 -10.45
N LEU A 48 14.40 -0.41 -10.81
CA LEU A 48 13.28 -1.30 -11.06
C LEU A 48 12.48 -1.58 -9.78
N GLU A 49 13.15 -1.85 -8.66
CA GLU A 49 12.48 -2.06 -7.38
C GLU A 49 11.73 -0.81 -6.92
N ARG A 50 12.29 0.38 -7.19
CA ARG A 50 11.60 1.64 -6.89
C ARG A 50 10.33 1.80 -7.71
N GLN A 51 10.42 1.59 -9.02
CA GLN A 51 9.27 1.68 -9.91
C GLN A 51 8.18 0.67 -9.52
N ASN A 52 8.56 -0.59 -9.26
CA ASN A 52 7.63 -1.64 -8.86
C ASN A 52 6.97 -1.33 -7.52
N THR A 53 7.73 -0.85 -6.53
CA THR A 53 7.19 -0.51 -5.20
C THR A 53 6.19 0.64 -5.29
N CYS A 54 6.54 1.72 -6.00
CA CYS A 54 5.61 2.83 -6.23
C CYS A 54 4.33 2.37 -6.94
N HIS A 55 4.47 1.53 -7.97
CA HIS A 55 3.32 1.00 -8.71
C HIS A 55 2.41 0.18 -7.80
N VAL A 56 2.95 -0.77 -7.02
CA VAL A 56 2.16 -1.60 -6.10
C VAL A 56 1.42 -0.74 -5.05
N LEU A 57 2.08 0.28 -4.48
CA LEU A 57 1.44 1.17 -3.50
C LEU A 57 0.29 1.97 -4.13
N MET A 58 0.43 2.41 -5.38
CA MET A 58 -0.64 3.11 -6.10
C MET A 58 -1.82 2.19 -6.45
N GLU A 59 -1.56 0.98 -6.94
CA GLU A 59 -2.60 -0.02 -7.24
C GLU A 59 -3.36 -0.42 -5.97
N LEU A 60 -2.65 -0.60 -4.85
CA LEU A 60 -3.28 -0.90 -3.56
C LEU A 60 -4.20 0.25 -3.11
N LYS A 61 -3.76 1.50 -3.27
CA LYS A 61 -4.59 2.67 -2.98
C LYS A 61 -5.84 2.69 -3.85
N GLU A 62 -5.69 2.46 -5.16
CA GLU A 62 -6.83 2.44 -6.08
C GLU A 62 -7.83 1.36 -5.70
N ALA A 63 -7.35 0.16 -5.38
CA ALA A 63 -8.19 -0.93 -4.89
C ALA A 63 -8.95 -0.47 -3.63
N VAL A 64 -8.26 -0.02 -2.58
CA VAL A 64 -8.86 0.45 -1.33
C VAL A 64 -9.93 1.52 -1.56
N LEU A 65 -9.68 2.50 -2.44
CA LEU A 65 -10.65 3.56 -2.74
C LEU A 65 -11.88 3.05 -3.48
N LYS A 66 -11.73 2.09 -4.41
CA LYS A 66 -12.87 1.44 -5.06
C LYS A 66 -13.74 0.71 -4.04
N ILE A 67 -13.11 0.03 -3.07
CA ILE A 67 -13.82 -0.65 -1.97
C ILE A 67 -14.60 0.35 -1.13
N HIS A 68 -13.91 1.40 -0.65
CA HIS A 68 -14.53 2.44 0.18
C HIS A 68 -15.67 3.17 -0.55
N GLY A 69 -15.53 3.42 -1.86
CA GLY A 69 -16.54 4.06 -2.69
C GLY A 69 -17.71 3.17 -3.10
N GLY A 70 -17.71 1.88 -2.74
CA GLY A 70 -18.75 0.92 -3.12
C GLY A 70 -18.78 0.59 -4.62
N GLN A 71 -17.66 0.79 -5.33
CA GLN A 71 -17.52 0.46 -6.75
C GLN A 71 -16.95 -0.95 -6.88
N TRP A 72 -17.83 -1.95 -6.94
CA TRP A 72 -17.50 -3.36 -7.19
C TRP A 72 -18.34 -3.91 -8.34
#